data_AF-A0A917F0Z0-F1
#
_entry.id   AF-A0A917F0Z0-F1
#
_cell.length_a   1.000
_cell.length_b   1.000
_cell.length_c   1.000
_cell.angle_alpha   90.00
_cell.angle_beta   90.00
_cell.angle_gamma   90.00
#
_symmetry.space_group_name_H-M   'P 1'
#
loop_
_entity.id
_entity.type
_entity.pdbx_description
1 polymer ?
#
loop_
_entity_poly.entity_id
_entity_poly.type
_entity_poly.pdbx_seq_one_letter_code
_entity_poly.pdbx_strand_id
1 'polypeptide(L)'
;MSNEIPPAGGAAPAGWYPDGSGASIQRWWNGSAWTDHVYDTAASVYTAPEASGGVRLGETVPANTPYNAFIWVVALLPVLSIIGVLSWNMTPFFTAIFAASSTRLGNAAVYSSLGAGYYALVAIGWVTYIGTVVFAYLDYRRLGRQGLARRFHWAWSFLYGITYMIGRTVVVRSQLRAGMRVLWVYVGLLVVSGIVGIVKVSIALAAVGPLISHYW
;
A
#
# COMPACT_ATOMS: atom_id res chain seq x y z
N MET A 1 55.00 53.42 8.33
CA MET A 1 55.36 52.29 7.45
C MET A 1 55.55 51.07 8.33
N SER A 2 54.54 50.21 8.38
CA SER A 2 54.63 48.84 8.91
C SER A 2 53.64 48.02 8.07
N ASN A 3 54.20 47.28 7.12
CA ASN A 3 53.50 46.33 6.27
C ASN A 3 53.12 45.12 7.12
N GLU A 4 51.82 44.82 7.25
CA GLU A 4 51.36 43.50 7.64
C GLU A 4 50.68 42.83 6.44
N ILE A 5 51.27 41.72 6.03
CA ILE A 5 50.82 40.82 4.96
C ILE A 5 49.65 39.99 5.51
N PRO A 6 48.54 39.79 4.77
CA PRO A 6 47.42 38.97 5.24
C PRO A 6 47.83 37.49 5.37
N PRO A 7 47.43 36.75 6.42
CA PRO A 7 47.70 35.32 6.50
C PRO A 7 46.90 34.55 5.44
N ALA A 8 47.63 33.78 4.64
CA ALA A 8 47.12 32.93 3.57
C ALA A 8 46.44 31.66 4.12
N GLY A 9 45.27 31.32 3.55
CA GLY A 9 44.83 29.94 3.28
C GLY A 9 44.44 29.05 4.46
N GLY A 10 43.29 29.30 5.09
CA GLY A 10 42.63 28.28 5.93
C GLY A 10 41.95 27.21 5.08
N ALA A 11 42.24 25.93 5.31
CA ALA A 11 41.57 24.81 4.65
C ALA A 11 40.05 24.88 4.85
N ALA A 12 39.27 24.63 3.80
CA ALA A 12 37.81 24.64 3.88
C ALA A 12 37.33 23.60 4.91
N PRO A 13 36.40 23.95 5.82
CA PRO A 13 35.86 23.02 6.81
C PRO A 13 35.10 21.88 6.12
N ALA A 14 34.96 20.74 6.80
CA ALA A 14 34.20 19.62 6.27
C ALA A 14 32.73 20.02 6.02
N GLY A 15 32.21 19.74 4.83
CA GLY A 15 30.92 20.26 4.40
C GLY A 15 30.54 19.87 2.98
N TRP A 16 29.31 20.20 2.59
CA TRP A 16 28.83 20.06 1.23
C TRP A 16 29.17 21.30 0.40
N TYR A 17 29.74 21.07 -0.78
CA TYR A 17 30.17 22.14 -1.67
C TYR A 17 29.84 21.82 -3.14
N PRO A 18 29.63 22.81 -4.01
CA PRO A 18 29.29 22.57 -5.42
C PRO A 18 30.40 21.81 -6.18
N ASP A 19 30.03 20.79 -6.96
CA ASP A 19 30.98 19.88 -7.66
C ASP A 19 31.48 20.39 -9.02
N GLY A 20 31.22 21.66 -9.39
CA GLY A 20 31.69 22.28 -10.65
C GLY A 20 31.13 21.68 -11.96
N SER A 21 30.56 20.47 -11.92
CA SER A 21 29.98 19.71 -13.03
C SER A 21 28.57 20.15 -13.44
N GLY A 22 27.96 21.06 -12.66
CA GLY A 22 26.65 21.65 -12.88
C GLY A 22 26.12 22.28 -11.59
N ALA A 23 25.31 23.33 -11.68
CA ALA A 23 24.84 24.13 -10.53
C ALA A 23 24.02 23.36 -9.48
N SER A 24 23.66 22.11 -9.76
CA SER A 24 22.78 21.29 -8.92
C SER A 24 23.49 20.20 -8.12
N ILE A 25 24.75 19.88 -8.38
CA ILE A 25 25.44 18.78 -7.70
C ILE A 25 26.34 19.31 -6.59
N GLN A 26 26.15 18.82 -5.36
CA GLN A 26 27.05 19.04 -4.24
C GLN A 26 27.85 17.77 -3.93
N ARG A 27 29.14 17.91 -3.63
CA ARG A 27 30.01 16.82 -3.19
C ARG A 27 30.48 17.09 -1.76
N TRP A 28 30.68 16.03 -0.99
CA TRP A 28 31.16 16.15 0.39
C TRP A 28 32.69 16.29 0.43
N TRP A 29 33.15 17.38 1.06
CA TRP A 29 34.54 17.61 1.46
C TRP A 29 34.71 17.17 2.92
N ASN A 30 35.68 16.31 3.20
CA ASN A 30 35.90 15.80 4.56
C ASN A 30 36.93 16.60 5.38
N GLY A 31 37.44 17.72 4.86
CA GLY A 31 38.49 18.52 5.48
C GLY A 31 39.89 18.29 4.88
N SER A 32 40.12 17.18 4.17
CA SER A 32 41.40 16.87 3.52
C SER A 32 41.28 16.42 2.06
N ALA A 33 40.15 15.82 1.67
CA ALA A 33 39.86 15.39 0.31
C ALA A 33 38.35 15.40 0.01
N TRP A 34 38.02 15.45 -1.29
CA TRP A 34 36.67 15.19 -1.77
C TRP A 34 36.35 13.71 -1.64
N THR A 35 35.13 13.39 -1.23
CA THR A 35 34.65 12.00 -1.14
C THR A 35 33.72 11.66 -2.31
N ASP A 36 33.37 10.37 -2.44
CA ASP A 36 32.41 9.88 -3.44
C ASP A 36 30.95 10.15 -3.05
N HIS A 37 30.70 10.79 -1.90
CA HIS A 37 29.35 11.19 -1.50
C HIS A 37 28.92 12.41 -2.31
N VAL A 38 27.92 12.20 -3.15
CA VAL A 38 27.33 13.21 -4.04
C VAL A 38 25.85 13.38 -3.70
N TYR A 39 25.41 14.64 -3.65
CA TYR A 39 24.04 15.04 -3.39
C TYR A 39 23.53 15.89 -4.57
N ASP A 40 22.47 15.44 -5.25
CA ASP A 40 21.85 16.20 -6.33
C ASP A 40 20.71 17.07 -5.78
N THR A 41 20.94 18.38 -5.79
CA THR A 41 19.99 19.43 -5.40
C THR A 41 18.91 19.65 -6.47
N ALA A 42 19.12 19.26 -7.74
CA ALA A 42 18.06 19.32 -8.76
C ALA A 42 17.09 18.15 -8.63
N ALA A 43 17.55 16.97 -8.21
CA ALA A 43 16.68 15.86 -7.87
C ALA A 43 15.75 16.20 -6.68
N SER A 44 16.18 17.06 -5.76
CA SER A 44 15.33 17.62 -4.70
C SER A 44 14.41 18.75 -5.16
N VAL A 45 14.75 19.50 -6.23
CA VAL A 45 13.90 20.53 -6.85
C VAL A 45 12.79 19.93 -7.73
N TYR A 46 13.02 18.81 -8.42
CA TYR A 46 11.91 18.09 -9.10
C TYR A 46 10.95 17.40 -8.11
N THR A 47 11.28 17.37 -6.80
CA THR A 47 10.40 16.96 -5.70
C THR A 47 9.89 18.15 -4.85
N ALA A 48 10.05 19.40 -5.31
CA ALA A 48 9.41 20.56 -4.70
C ALA A 48 9.29 21.76 -5.66
N PRO A 49 8.05 22.25 -5.87
CA PRO A 49 7.79 23.67 -5.74
C PRO A 49 6.88 23.90 -4.53
N GLU A 50 7.25 24.89 -3.71
CA GLU A 50 6.56 25.40 -2.51
C GLU A 50 6.79 24.66 -1.18
N ALA A 51 7.96 24.83 -0.58
CA ALA A 51 8.11 24.70 0.88
C ALA A 51 9.15 25.68 1.44
N SER A 52 9.07 26.95 1.05
CA SER A 52 9.56 28.06 1.88
C SER A 52 8.57 28.26 3.03
N GLY A 53 8.59 27.34 3.97
CA GLY A 53 7.66 27.29 5.09
C GLY A 53 8.22 26.36 6.15
N GLY A 54 9.32 26.76 6.76
CA GLY A 54 9.80 26.15 8.00
C GLY A 54 8.71 26.26 9.06
N VAL A 55 7.86 25.25 9.15
CA VAL A 55 6.89 25.11 10.24
C VAL A 55 7.66 24.59 11.45
N ARG A 56 7.56 25.40 12.51
CA ARG A 56 8.17 25.26 13.82
C ARG A 56 8.02 23.83 14.35
N LEU A 57 9.12 23.27 14.83
CA LEU A 57 9.14 22.23 15.85
C LEU A 57 8.23 22.69 17.00
N GLY A 58 7.00 22.15 17.13
CA GLY A 58 6.16 22.50 18.28
C GLY A 58 4.66 22.24 18.20
N GLU A 59 4.05 22.07 17.02
CA GLU A 59 2.63 21.68 16.99
C GLU A 59 2.51 20.17 17.17
N THR A 60 2.19 19.77 18.40
CA THR A 60 2.15 18.37 18.84
C THR A 60 1.15 17.59 18.00
N VAL A 61 1.64 16.76 17.07
CA VAL A 61 0.82 15.78 16.34
C VAL A 61 0.05 14.95 17.37
N PRO A 62 -1.30 14.89 17.32
CA PRO A 62 -2.08 14.17 18.32
C PRO A 62 -1.59 12.72 18.48
N ALA A 63 -1.47 12.24 19.72
CA ALA A 63 -0.94 10.88 19.99
C ALA A 63 -1.74 9.75 19.31
N ASN A 64 -3.02 9.99 19.00
CA ASN A 64 -3.90 9.05 18.29
C ASN A 64 -3.82 9.14 16.75
N THR A 65 -2.99 10.02 16.19
CA THR A 65 -2.81 10.18 14.74
C THR A 65 -2.49 8.87 13.99
N PRO A 66 -1.68 7.93 14.54
CA PRO A 66 -1.44 6.64 13.88
C PRO A 66 -2.67 5.73 13.81
N TYR A 67 -3.66 5.91 14.71
CA TYR A 67 -4.81 5.03 14.90
C TYR A 67 -6.11 5.79 14.59
N ASN A 68 -6.41 5.87 13.30
CA ASN A 68 -7.59 6.54 12.77
C ASN A 68 -8.73 5.54 12.52
N ALA A 69 -9.99 5.97 12.65
CA ALA A 69 -11.15 5.13 12.32
C ALA A 69 -11.12 4.65 10.85
N PHE A 70 -10.73 5.52 9.91
CA PHE A 70 -10.67 5.16 8.49
C PHE A 70 -9.69 4.02 8.20
N ILE A 71 -8.52 4.01 8.87
CA ILE A 71 -7.55 2.94 8.65
C ILE A 71 -8.04 1.60 9.21
N TRP A 72 -8.80 1.62 10.30
CA TRP A 72 -9.45 0.43 10.82
C TRP A 72 -10.54 -0.10 9.91
N VAL A 73 -11.33 0.79 9.29
CA VAL A 73 -12.32 0.37 8.29
C VAL A 73 -11.62 -0.32 7.13
N VAL A 74 -10.56 0.27 6.55
CA VAL A 74 -9.78 -0.37 5.48
C VAL A 74 -9.20 -1.71 5.94
N ALA A 75 -8.68 -1.79 7.16
CA ALA A 75 -8.10 -3.01 7.70
C ALA A 75 -9.13 -4.14 7.85
N LEU A 76 -10.40 -3.79 8.13
CA LEU A 76 -11.48 -4.75 8.35
C LEU A 76 -12.31 -5.05 7.10
N LEU A 77 -12.16 -4.30 5.99
CA LEU A 77 -12.86 -4.58 4.73
C LEU A 77 -12.73 -6.03 4.22
N PRO A 78 -11.59 -6.74 4.38
CA PRO A 78 -11.51 -8.15 3.98
C PRO A 78 -12.53 -9.05 4.70
N VAL A 79 -13.07 -8.65 5.86
CA VAL A 79 -14.14 -9.38 6.55
C VAL A 79 -15.40 -9.48 5.68
N LEU A 80 -15.75 -8.42 4.96
CA LEU A 80 -16.88 -8.46 4.01
C LEU A 80 -16.63 -9.49 2.92
N SER A 81 -15.42 -9.52 2.37
CA SER A 81 -15.03 -10.53 1.37
C SER A 81 -15.12 -11.94 1.92
N ILE A 82 -14.66 -12.18 3.16
CA ILE A 82 -14.77 -13.48 3.83
C ILE A 82 -16.24 -13.89 3.98
N ILE A 83 -17.11 -12.99 4.44
CA ILE A 83 -18.56 -13.26 4.57
C ILE A 83 -19.18 -13.60 3.21
N GLY A 84 -18.83 -12.85 2.17
CA GLY A 84 -19.28 -13.12 0.80
C GLY A 84 -18.88 -14.51 0.33
N VAL A 85 -17.61 -14.89 0.53
CA VAL A 85 -17.08 -16.20 0.14
C VAL A 85 -17.76 -17.31 0.93
N LEU A 86 -17.93 -17.15 2.24
CA LEU A 86 -18.60 -18.14 3.09
C LEU A 86 -20.06 -18.35 2.67
N SER A 87 -20.74 -17.29 2.25
CA SER A 87 -22.16 -17.32 1.88
C SER A 87 -22.43 -18.00 0.54
N TRP A 88 -21.48 -17.98 -0.41
CA TRP A 88 -21.69 -18.59 -1.73
C TRP A 88 -21.35 -20.09 -1.74
N ASN A 89 -22.30 -20.93 -2.19
CA ASN A 89 -22.06 -22.36 -2.38
C ASN A 89 -21.42 -22.62 -3.75
N MET A 90 -20.15 -23.04 -3.75
CA MET A 90 -19.36 -23.26 -4.96
C MET A 90 -19.60 -24.64 -5.60
N THR A 91 -20.12 -25.62 -4.86
CA THR A 91 -20.34 -26.98 -5.35
C THR A 91 -21.15 -27.06 -6.65
N PRO A 92 -22.35 -26.46 -6.77
CA PRO A 92 -23.12 -26.55 -8.01
C PRO A 92 -22.40 -25.94 -9.21
N PHE A 93 -21.60 -24.89 -8.98
CA PHE A 93 -20.78 -24.27 -10.02
C PHE A 93 -19.67 -25.19 -10.53
N PHE A 94 -18.89 -25.80 -9.63
CA PHE A 94 -17.84 -26.73 -10.03
C PHE A 94 -18.39 -28.01 -10.66
N THR A 95 -19.52 -28.53 -10.16
CA THR A 95 -20.25 -29.65 -10.78
C THR A 95 -20.72 -29.31 -12.19
N ALA A 96 -21.30 -28.12 -12.39
CA ALA A 96 -21.76 -27.67 -13.71
C ALA A 96 -20.61 -27.45 -14.69
N ILE A 97 -19.49 -26.86 -14.23
CA ILE A 97 -18.27 -26.72 -15.05
C ILE A 97 -17.75 -28.08 -15.49
N PHE A 98 -17.64 -29.03 -14.56
CA PHE A 98 -17.13 -30.35 -14.88
C PHE A 98 -18.04 -31.06 -15.90
N ALA A 99 -19.35 -31.06 -15.66
CA ALA A 99 -20.32 -31.65 -16.58
C ALA A 99 -20.27 -30.99 -17.97
N ALA A 100 -20.15 -29.67 -18.05
CA ALA A 100 -20.02 -28.95 -19.33
C ALA A 100 -18.67 -29.18 -20.02
N SER A 101 -17.63 -29.57 -19.27
CA SER A 101 -16.34 -29.97 -19.85
C SER A 101 -16.32 -31.41 -20.34
N SER A 102 -17.06 -32.31 -19.69
CA SER A 102 -17.13 -33.74 -20.05
C SER A 102 -18.20 -34.04 -21.09
N THR A 103 -19.23 -33.21 -21.19
CA THR A 103 -20.30 -33.32 -22.19
C THR A 103 -20.22 -32.14 -23.16
N ARG A 104 -20.64 -32.30 -24.42
CA ARG A 104 -20.79 -31.14 -25.34
C ARG A 104 -21.97 -30.23 -24.98
N LEU A 105 -22.51 -30.34 -23.76
CA LEU A 105 -23.60 -29.49 -23.28
C LEU A 105 -23.08 -28.05 -23.14
N GLY A 106 -23.80 -27.10 -23.72
CA GLY A 106 -23.39 -25.70 -23.74
C GLY A 106 -23.36 -25.04 -22.36
N ASN A 107 -22.76 -23.85 -22.29
CA ASN A 107 -22.46 -23.10 -21.05
C ASN A 107 -23.69 -22.66 -20.22
N ALA A 108 -24.93 -22.93 -20.67
CA ALA A 108 -26.16 -22.50 -20.00
C ALA A 108 -26.28 -23.03 -18.56
N ALA A 109 -25.89 -24.28 -18.32
CA ALA A 109 -25.89 -24.89 -16.99
C ALA A 109 -24.85 -24.25 -16.04
N VAL A 110 -23.74 -23.75 -16.59
CA VAL A 110 -22.72 -23.05 -15.81
C VAL A 110 -23.25 -21.69 -15.36
N TYR A 111 -23.86 -20.93 -16.25
CA TYR A 111 -24.40 -19.61 -15.89
C TYR A 111 -25.55 -19.70 -14.88
N SER A 112 -26.42 -20.70 -14.98
CA SER A 112 -27.51 -20.88 -14.01
C SER A 112 -27.00 -21.29 -12.63
N SER A 113 -25.85 -21.97 -12.54
CA SER A 113 -25.25 -22.43 -11.28
C SER A 113 -24.63 -21.33 -10.41
N LEU A 114 -24.35 -20.14 -10.98
CA LEU A 114 -23.78 -19.01 -10.25
C LEU A 114 -24.73 -18.52 -9.14
N GLY A 115 -26.03 -18.42 -9.47
CA GLY A 115 -27.09 -18.01 -8.56
C GLY A 115 -26.89 -16.61 -7.95
N ALA A 116 -27.81 -16.21 -7.07
CA ALA A 116 -27.76 -14.90 -6.41
C ALA A 116 -26.51 -14.71 -5.52
N GLY A 117 -25.99 -15.80 -4.93
CA GLY A 117 -24.82 -15.76 -4.05
C GLY A 117 -23.54 -15.30 -4.76
N TYR A 118 -23.35 -15.69 -6.03
CA TYR A 118 -22.23 -15.21 -6.84
C TYR A 118 -22.31 -13.70 -7.08
N TYR A 119 -23.48 -13.19 -7.49
CA TYR A 119 -23.65 -11.76 -7.74
C TYR A 119 -23.49 -10.93 -6.47
N ALA A 120 -23.96 -11.44 -5.32
CA ALA A 120 -23.71 -10.83 -4.02
C ALA A 120 -22.21 -10.78 -3.69
N LEU A 121 -21.47 -11.86 -3.93
CA LEU A 121 -20.01 -11.91 -3.76
C LEU A 121 -19.30 -10.88 -4.67
N VAL A 122 -19.70 -10.78 -5.94
CA VAL A 122 -19.15 -9.78 -6.87
C VAL A 122 -19.45 -8.36 -6.38
N ALA A 123 -20.68 -8.08 -5.96
CA ALA A 123 -21.08 -6.79 -5.42
C ALA A 123 -20.27 -6.43 -4.16
N ILE A 124 -20.06 -7.39 -3.25
CA ILE A 124 -19.20 -7.22 -2.07
C ILE A 124 -17.76 -6.91 -2.50
N GLY A 125 -17.23 -7.57 -3.53
CA GLY A 125 -15.92 -7.28 -4.09
C GLY A 125 -15.79 -5.83 -4.55
N TRP A 126 -16.78 -5.32 -5.28
CA TRP A 126 -16.84 -3.92 -5.71
C TRP A 126 -16.94 -2.95 -4.52
N VAL A 127 -17.79 -3.25 -3.53
CA VAL A 127 -17.94 -2.44 -2.32
C VAL A 127 -16.62 -2.38 -1.53
N THR A 128 -15.95 -3.52 -1.37
CA THR A 128 -14.64 -3.61 -0.72
C THR A 128 -13.57 -2.81 -1.48
N TYR A 129 -13.55 -2.89 -2.81
CA TYR A 129 -12.62 -2.13 -3.64
C TYR A 129 -12.86 -0.62 -3.53
N ILE A 130 -14.08 -0.16 -3.80
CA ILE A 130 -14.46 1.25 -3.73
C ILE A 130 -14.25 1.80 -2.32
N GLY A 131 -14.68 1.04 -1.30
CA GLY A 131 -14.49 1.38 0.11
C GLY A 131 -13.01 1.58 0.45
N THR A 132 -12.13 0.69 -0.01
CA THR A 132 -10.68 0.81 0.22
C THR A 132 -10.15 2.14 -0.31
N VAL A 133 -10.52 2.50 -1.55
CA VAL A 133 -10.07 3.74 -2.19
C VAL A 133 -10.61 4.97 -1.47
N VAL A 134 -11.91 5.00 -1.18
CA VAL A 134 -12.57 6.12 -0.50
C VAL A 134 -12.00 6.34 0.90
N PHE A 135 -11.83 5.28 1.69
CA PHE A 135 -11.29 5.40 3.04
C PHE A 135 -9.79 5.71 3.06
N ALA A 136 -9.01 5.24 2.08
CA ALA A 136 -7.61 5.65 1.89
C ALA A 136 -7.50 7.16 1.61
N TYR A 137 -8.40 7.70 0.78
CA TYR A 137 -8.48 9.13 0.53
C TYR A 137 -8.85 9.94 1.79
N LEU A 138 -9.81 9.45 2.59
CA LEU A 138 -10.20 10.10 3.84
C LEU A 138 -9.06 10.07 4.89
N ASP A 139 -8.32 8.96 4.99
CA ASP A 139 -7.12 8.86 5.84
C ASP A 139 -6.05 9.85 5.37
N TYR A 140 -5.75 9.87 4.06
CA TYR A 140 -4.79 10.81 3.47
C TYR A 140 -5.12 12.28 3.77
N ARG A 141 -6.39 12.67 3.59
CA ARG A 141 -6.85 14.03 3.91
C ARG A 141 -6.77 14.34 5.40
N ARG A 142 -7.06 13.37 6.28
CA ARG A 142 -6.98 13.55 7.73
C ARG A 142 -5.54 13.72 8.20
N LEU A 143 -4.61 12.90 7.72
CA LEU A 143 -3.18 13.03 8.03
C LEU A 143 -2.64 14.40 7.61
N GLY A 144 -3.15 14.94 6.50
CA GLY A 144 -2.81 16.30 6.06
C GLY A 144 -3.28 17.39 7.01
N ARG A 145 -4.51 17.27 7.51
CA ARG A 145 -5.05 18.19 8.52
C ARG A 145 -4.32 18.11 9.87
N GLN A 146 -3.64 17.00 10.13
CA GLN A 146 -2.85 16.76 11.35
C GLN A 146 -1.38 17.19 11.22
N GLY A 147 -1.01 17.86 10.13
CA GLY A 147 0.33 18.44 9.97
C GLY A 147 1.42 17.47 9.50
N LEU A 148 1.08 16.24 9.07
CA LEU A 148 2.09 15.34 8.49
C LEU A 148 2.52 15.86 7.12
N ALA A 149 3.69 16.51 7.05
CA ALA A 149 4.25 17.05 5.81
C ALA A 149 4.44 15.95 4.75
N ARG A 150 5.02 14.81 5.13
CA ARG A 150 5.27 13.67 4.24
C ARG A 150 4.18 12.61 4.40
N ARG A 151 3.38 12.39 3.34
CA ARG A 151 2.25 11.44 3.29
C ARG A 151 2.38 10.52 2.08
N PHE A 152 1.97 9.27 2.22
CA PHE A 152 1.87 8.34 1.09
C PHE A 152 0.60 8.64 0.27
N HIS A 153 0.73 8.71 -1.05
CA HIS A 153 -0.39 9.14 -1.90
C HIS A 153 -1.50 8.07 -1.94
N TRP A 154 -2.76 8.48 -1.77
CA TRP A 154 -3.89 7.55 -1.71
C TRP A 154 -4.11 6.77 -3.00
N ALA A 155 -3.76 7.33 -4.17
CA ALA A 155 -3.97 6.70 -5.47
C ALA A 155 -3.29 5.32 -5.62
N TRP A 156 -2.28 5.03 -4.80
CA TRP A 156 -1.68 3.69 -4.74
C TRP A 156 -2.65 2.59 -4.30
N SER A 157 -3.81 2.95 -3.72
CA SER A 157 -4.88 1.99 -3.43
C SER A 157 -5.56 1.43 -4.69
N PHE A 158 -5.47 2.10 -5.84
CA PHE A 158 -6.05 1.61 -7.10
C PHE A 158 -5.32 0.37 -7.62
N LEU A 159 -4.01 0.27 -7.39
CA LEU A 159 -3.22 -0.90 -7.76
C LEU A 159 -3.61 -2.08 -6.87
N TYR A 160 -3.37 -1.95 -5.57
CA TYR A 160 -3.81 -2.91 -4.56
C TYR A 160 -3.95 -2.22 -3.20
N GLY A 161 -4.99 -2.57 -2.44
CA GLY A 161 -5.21 -2.03 -1.09
C GLY A 161 -4.03 -2.26 -0.13
N ILE A 162 -3.30 -3.37 -0.30
CA ILE A 162 -2.10 -3.68 0.49
C ILE A 162 -0.96 -2.69 0.25
N THR A 163 -0.79 -2.19 -0.99
CA THR A 163 0.26 -1.23 -1.35
C THR A 163 0.09 0.06 -0.56
N TYR A 164 -1.16 0.56 -0.49
CA TYR A 164 -1.48 1.72 0.34
C TYR A 164 -1.22 1.45 1.82
N MET A 165 -1.69 0.31 2.34
CA MET A 165 -1.54 -0.02 3.76
C MET A 165 -0.06 -0.13 4.19
N ILE A 166 0.79 -0.72 3.34
CA ILE A 166 2.24 -0.81 3.58
C ILE A 166 2.87 0.59 3.51
N GLY A 167 2.64 1.34 2.42
CA GLY A 167 3.24 2.66 2.21
C GLY A 167 2.89 3.65 3.33
N ARG A 168 1.62 3.68 3.75
CA ARG A 168 1.16 4.48 4.89
C ARG A 168 1.83 4.08 6.19
N THR A 169 1.95 2.78 6.46
CA THR A 169 2.59 2.28 7.70
C THR A 169 4.07 2.67 7.77
N VAL A 170 4.82 2.58 6.67
CA VAL A 170 6.23 3.01 6.61
C VAL A 170 6.36 4.50 6.90
N VAL A 171 5.53 5.33 6.28
CA VAL A 171 5.57 6.80 6.45
C VAL A 171 5.14 7.25 7.85
N VAL A 172 4.15 6.58 8.44
CA VAL A 172 3.72 6.88 9.82
C VAL A 172 4.75 6.37 10.83
N ARG A 173 5.36 5.21 10.60
CA ARG A 173 6.41 4.66 11.46
C ARG A 173 7.66 5.54 11.47
N SER A 174 8.03 6.12 10.32
CA SER A 174 9.21 7.00 10.25
C SER A 174 9.02 8.31 11.02
N GLN A 175 7.78 8.78 11.18
CA GLN A 175 7.48 10.05 11.87
C GLN A 175 7.02 9.87 13.32
N LEU A 176 6.24 8.82 13.61
CA LEU A 176 5.55 8.65 14.89
C LEU A 176 5.92 7.33 15.60
N ARG A 177 6.85 6.53 15.06
CA ARG A 177 7.27 5.21 15.59
C ARG A 177 6.11 4.25 15.92
N ALA A 178 4.94 4.45 15.32
CA ALA A 178 3.71 3.68 15.56
C ALA A 178 3.05 3.25 14.24
N GLY A 179 2.09 2.32 14.30
CA GLY A 179 1.25 1.94 13.14
C GLY A 179 1.28 0.46 12.72
N MET A 180 2.18 -0.37 13.23
CA MET A 180 2.28 -1.80 12.81
C MET A 180 1.05 -2.64 13.12
N ARG A 181 0.31 -2.32 14.19
CA ARG A 181 -0.82 -3.16 14.65
C ARG A 181 -1.89 -3.30 13.57
N VAL A 182 -2.24 -2.21 12.91
CA VAL A 182 -3.28 -2.18 11.88
C VAL A 182 -2.85 -2.96 10.62
N LEU A 183 -1.58 -2.85 10.25
CA LEU A 183 -1.00 -3.64 9.15
C LEU A 183 -1.09 -5.14 9.43
N TRP A 184 -0.69 -5.59 10.62
CA TRP A 184 -0.75 -7.02 10.97
C TRP A 184 -2.18 -7.56 10.99
N VAL A 185 -3.16 -6.79 11.47
CA VAL A 185 -4.58 -7.18 11.40
C VAL A 185 -5.03 -7.35 9.96
N TYR A 186 -4.73 -6.38 9.10
CA TYR A 186 -5.09 -6.45 7.68
C TYR A 186 -4.43 -7.65 6.98
N VAL A 187 -3.14 -7.88 7.20
CA VAL A 187 -2.41 -9.04 6.65
C VAL A 187 -3.00 -10.35 7.16
N GLY A 188 -3.28 -10.46 8.46
CA GLY A 188 -3.92 -11.64 9.04
C GLY A 188 -5.26 -11.93 8.40
N LEU A 189 -6.08 -10.91 8.16
CA LEU A 189 -7.37 -11.05 7.49
C LEU A 189 -7.24 -11.46 6.01
N LEU A 190 -6.23 -10.96 5.29
CA LEU A 190 -5.95 -11.41 3.92
C LEU A 190 -5.57 -12.90 3.89
N VAL A 191 -4.73 -13.34 4.83
CA VAL A 191 -4.35 -14.75 4.96
C VAL A 191 -5.56 -15.63 5.27
N VAL A 192 -6.39 -15.23 6.24
CA VAL A 192 -7.64 -15.93 6.57
C VAL A 192 -8.56 -16.00 5.36
N SER A 193 -8.73 -14.90 4.62
CA SER A 193 -9.53 -14.88 3.39
C SER A 193 -9.00 -15.86 2.33
N GLY A 194 -7.68 -15.96 2.17
CA GLY A 194 -7.05 -16.93 1.27
C GLY A 194 -7.33 -18.36 1.70
N ILE A 195 -7.17 -18.67 3.00
CA ILE A 195 -7.43 -20.00 3.56
C ILE A 195 -8.91 -20.38 3.36
N VAL A 196 -9.85 -19.48 3.67
CA VAL A 196 -11.29 -19.70 3.46
C VAL A 196 -11.58 -20.00 2.00
N GLY A 197 -11.00 -19.23 1.07
CA GLY A 197 -11.14 -19.46 -0.37
C GLY A 197 -10.63 -20.84 -0.78
N ILE A 198 -9.42 -21.21 -0.35
CA ILE A 198 -8.83 -22.53 -0.64
C ILE A 198 -9.71 -23.65 -0.13
N VAL A 199 -10.14 -23.60 1.14
CA VAL A 199 -11.00 -24.63 1.74
C VAL A 199 -12.32 -24.77 0.96
N LYS A 200 -12.96 -23.67 0.59
CA LYS A 200 -14.22 -23.69 -0.17
C LYS A 200 -14.04 -24.29 -1.56
N VAL A 201 -12.95 -23.97 -2.26
CA VAL A 201 -12.61 -24.58 -3.55
C VAL A 201 -12.30 -26.07 -3.38
N SER A 202 -11.54 -26.47 -2.36
CA SER A 202 -11.24 -27.88 -2.10
C SER A 202 -12.50 -28.71 -1.82
N ILE A 203 -13.45 -28.19 -1.04
CA ILE A 203 -14.74 -28.83 -0.79
C ILE A 203 -15.53 -28.97 -2.10
N ALA A 204 -15.57 -27.92 -2.92
CA ALA A 204 -16.29 -27.96 -4.19
C ALA A 204 -15.66 -28.95 -5.18
N LEU A 205 -14.34 -29.02 -5.26
CA LEU A 205 -13.62 -30.00 -6.09
C LEU A 205 -13.82 -31.43 -5.62
N ALA A 206 -13.81 -31.67 -4.30
CA ALA A 206 -14.08 -33.00 -3.74
C ALA A 206 -15.48 -33.51 -4.14
N ALA A 207 -16.46 -32.62 -4.24
CA ALA A 207 -17.81 -32.96 -4.70
C ALA A 207 -17.88 -33.32 -6.19
N VAL A 208 -16.87 -32.98 -6.99
CA VAL A 208 -16.75 -33.40 -8.39
C VAL A 208 -16.15 -34.80 -8.53
N GLY A 209 -15.41 -35.28 -7.52
CA GLY A 209 -14.74 -36.59 -7.53
C GLY A 209 -15.61 -37.77 -8.00
N PRO A 210 -16.84 -37.95 -7.48
CA PRO A 210 -17.73 -39.04 -7.91
C PRO A 210 -18.16 -38.97 -9.39
N LEU A 211 -18.14 -37.78 -10.01
CA LEU A 211 -18.45 -37.62 -11.43
C LEU A 211 -17.28 -38.08 -12.30
N ILE A 212 -16.03 -37.88 -11.86
CA ILE A 212 -14.85 -38.31 -12.60
C ILE A 212 -14.85 -39.83 -12.82
N SER A 213 -15.16 -40.60 -11.78
CA SER A 213 -15.24 -42.07 -11.85
C SER A 213 -16.38 -42.62 -12.71
N HIS A 214 -17.33 -41.78 -13.14
CA HIS A 214 -18.43 -42.19 -14.01
C HIS A 214 -18.14 -41.99 -15.50
N TYR A 215 -17.19 -41.11 -15.84
CA TYR A 215 -16.86 -40.76 -17.24
C TYR A 215 -15.52 -41.33 -17.71
N TRP A 216 -14.73 -41.94 -16.82
CA TRP A 216 -13.43 -42.55 -17.07
C TRP A 216 -13.31 -43.86 -16.31
#